data_AF-A0A7S2ADU2-F1
#
_entry.id   AF-A0A7S2ADU2-F1
#
_cell.length_a   1.000
_cell.length_b   1.000
_cell.length_c   1.000
_cell.angle_alpha   90.00
_cell.angle_beta   90.00
_cell.angle_gamma   90.00
#
_symmetry.space_group_name_H-M   'P 1'
#
loop_
_entity.id
_entity.type
_entity.pdbx_description
1 polymer ?
#
loop_
_entity_poly.entity_id
_entity_poly.type
_entity_poly.pdbx_seq_one_letter_code
_entity_poly.pdbx_strand_id
1 'polypeptide(L)'
;KQILEESTAGAVSQTYSLLQQEEKSTVGSALRTRADLANAEVVTIVKRLAKENKSTQLAQLASRIEAIMRFGAGAGEDPFAKVKALIMDLIATLERDAQGEATEKAYCDEQLAKTEEKKGELGFDISKLTAKIDQAVAKSTDLKAQVQELQSELAKLAKEQADMDQLR
;
A
#
# COMPACT_ATOMS: atom_id res chain seq x y z
N LYS A 1 28.63 63.16 8.40
CA LYS A 1 29.44 62.29 9.30
C LYS A 1 28.71 60.99 9.71
N GLN A 2 27.36 60.91 9.66
CA GLN A 2 26.59 59.72 10.05
C GLN A 2 26.73 58.49 9.12
N ILE A 3 27.01 58.67 7.82
CA ILE A 3 27.05 57.54 6.86
C ILE A 3 28.27 56.61 7.09
N LEU A 4 29.35 57.12 7.70
CA LEU A 4 30.56 56.34 7.98
C LEU A 4 30.45 55.51 9.28
N GLU A 5 29.59 55.92 10.22
CA GLU A 5 29.31 55.16 11.45
C GLU A 5 28.35 53.99 11.20
N GLU A 6 27.33 54.16 10.34
CA GLU A 6 26.41 53.05 10.01
C GLU A 6 27.06 51.95 9.15
N SER A 7 27.95 52.33 8.23
CA SER A 7 28.67 51.36 7.38
C SER A 7 29.67 50.52 8.18
N THR A 8 30.32 51.10 9.19
CA THR A 8 31.24 50.39 10.07
C THR A 8 30.50 49.55 11.12
N ALA A 9 29.35 50.01 11.64
CA ALA A 9 28.51 49.24 12.54
C ALA A 9 27.92 47.98 11.88
N GLY A 10 27.48 48.08 10.61
CA GLY A 10 27.01 46.93 9.83
C GLY A 10 28.10 45.89 9.55
N ALA A 11 29.32 46.35 9.25
CA ALA A 11 30.47 45.47 9.03
C ALA A 11 30.91 44.74 10.31
N VAL A 12 30.85 45.38 11.48
CA VAL A 12 31.19 44.77 12.78
C VAL A 12 30.12 43.74 13.20
N SER A 13 28.84 43.98 12.91
CA SER A 13 27.78 42.99 13.16
C SER A 13 27.97 41.73 12.29
N GLN A 14 28.35 41.89 11.02
CA GLN A 14 28.62 40.77 10.12
C GLN A 14 29.88 40.01 10.51
N THR A 15 30.94 40.66 11.01
CA THR A 15 32.12 39.95 11.53
C THR A 15 31.82 39.19 12.81
N TYR A 16 31.04 39.75 13.74
CA TYR A 16 30.56 39.01 14.91
C TYR A 16 29.64 37.86 14.54
N SER A 17 28.78 38.02 13.53
CA SER A 17 27.91 36.94 13.03
C SER A 17 28.73 35.84 12.38
N LEU A 18 29.79 36.17 11.64
CA LEU A 18 30.68 35.20 10.99
C LEU A 18 31.59 34.50 12.00
N LEU A 19 32.11 35.20 13.01
CA LEU A 19 32.89 34.62 14.12
C LEU A 19 32.02 33.76 15.04
N GLN A 20 30.75 34.15 15.29
CA GLN A 20 29.81 33.34 16.04
C GLN A 20 29.28 32.15 15.22
N GLN A 21 29.25 32.29 13.90
CA GLN A 21 29.03 31.16 13.00
C GLN A 21 30.25 30.25 12.96
N GLU A 22 31.49 30.74 13.05
CA GLU A 22 32.68 29.91 13.25
C GLU A 22 32.68 29.20 14.60
N GLU A 23 32.27 29.86 15.70
CA GLU A 23 32.09 29.20 17.01
C GLU A 23 30.95 28.16 16.99
N LYS A 24 29.83 28.41 16.30
CA LYS A 24 28.79 27.38 16.09
C LYS A 24 29.17 26.33 15.04
N SER A 25 30.18 26.60 14.21
CA SER A 25 30.79 25.65 13.27
C SER A 25 31.90 24.82 13.92
N THR A 26 32.21 25.04 15.21
CA THR A 26 33.05 24.13 16.01
C THR A 26 32.35 22.84 16.44
N VAL A 27 31.31 22.42 15.71
CA VAL A 27 31.14 20.98 15.43
C VAL A 27 32.07 20.59 14.27
N GLY A 28 33.31 21.08 14.31
CA GLY A 28 34.43 20.41 13.68
C GLY A 28 34.60 19.11 14.46
N SER A 29 33.90 18.06 14.01
CA SER A 29 34.20 16.69 14.39
C SER A 29 35.69 16.52 14.18
N ALA A 30 36.44 16.56 15.26
CA ALA A 30 37.84 16.23 15.22
C ALA A 30 37.89 14.72 14.99
N LEU A 31 37.83 14.32 13.72
CA LEU A 31 38.17 12.99 13.25
C LEU A 31 39.66 12.83 13.52
N ARG A 32 40.03 12.55 14.77
CA ARG A 32 41.42 12.52 15.23
C ARG A 32 42.08 11.19 14.93
N THR A 33 41.27 10.15 14.72
CA THR A 33 41.74 8.78 14.53
C THR A 33 41.20 8.16 13.25
N ARG A 34 41.91 7.15 12.71
CA ARG A 34 41.44 6.36 11.56
C ARG A 34 40.10 5.67 11.85
N ALA A 35 39.85 5.31 13.11
CA ALA A 35 38.58 4.73 13.53
C ALA A 35 37.44 5.74 13.32
N ASP A 36 37.61 7.00 13.73
CA ASP A 36 36.58 8.04 13.56
C ASP A 36 36.20 8.24 12.08
N LEU A 37 37.19 8.18 11.18
CA LEU A 37 36.96 8.31 9.73
C LEU A 37 36.18 7.10 9.18
N ALA A 38 36.58 5.88 9.52
CA ALA A 38 35.87 4.66 9.12
C ALA A 38 34.41 4.66 9.65
N ASN A 39 34.22 5.17 10.86
CA ASN A 39 32.91 5.29 11.49
C ASN A 39 31.99 6.27 10.76
N ALA A 40 32.53 7.41 10.31
CA ALA A 40 31.81 8.37 9.49
C ALA A 40 31.46 7.79 8.11
N GLU A 41 32.35 7.02 7.49
CA GLU A 41 32.11 6.33 6.21
C GLU A 41 30.97 5.30 6.30
N VAL A 42 30.91 4.51 7.38
CA VAL A 42 29.81 3.56 7.58
C VAL A 42 28.46 4.28 7.64
N VAL A 43 28.37 5.39 8.39
CA VAL A 43 27.13 6.18 8.48
C VAL A 43 26.75 6.77 7.12
N THR A 44 27.70 7.28 6.34
CA THR A 44 27.40 7.86 5.02
C THR A 44 26.93 6.80 4.03
N ILE A 45 27.51 5.59 4.04
CA ILE A 45 27.08 4.47 3.21
C ILE A 45 25.65 4.05 3.56
N VAL A 46 25.34 3.86 4.85
CA VAL A 46 23.98 3.45 5.27
C VAL A 46 22.96 4.55 4.97
N LYS A 47 23.32 5.84 5.15
CA LYS A 47 22.45 6.97 4.76
C LYS A 47 22.21 7.02 3.25
N ARG A 48 23.22 6.72 2.44
CA ARG A 48 23.08 6.66 0.98
C ARG A 48 22.17 5.53 0.56
N LEU A 49 22.37 4.33 1.12
CA LEU A 49 21.49 3.17 0.88
C LEU A 49 20.04 3.44 1.29
N ALA A 50 19.82 4.15 2.40
CA ALA A 50 18.49 4.56 2.83
C ALA A 50 17.80 5.50 1.82
N LYS A 51 18.56 6.42 1.21
CA LYS A 51 18.05 7.34 0.18
C LYS A 51 17.78 6.64 -1.15
N GLU A 52 18.68 5.76 -1.58
CA GLU A 52 18.55 4.99 -2.83
C GLU A 52 17.36 4.04 -2.77
N ASN A 53 17.19 3.30 -1.67
CA ASN A 53 16.09 2.35 -1.48
C ASN A 53 14.82 2.96 -0.89
N LYS A 54 14.82 4.28 -0.59
CA LYS A 54 13.73 5.00 0.09
C LYS A 54 13.21 4.29 1.36
N SER A 55 14.08 3.56 2.06
CA SER A 55 13.70 2.78 3.22
C SER A 55 13.78 3.63 4.49
N THR A 56 12.65 3.74 5.19
CA THR A 56 12.56 4.40 6.49
C THR A 56 13.29 3.60 7.58
N GLN A 57 13.34 2.27 7.47
CA GLN A 57 14.08 1.42 8.41
C GLN A 57 15.58 1.62 8.29
N LEU A 58 16.12 1.71 7.07
CA LEU A 58 17.55 2.01 6.84
C LEU A 58 17.92 3.42 7.30
N ALA A 59 17.02 4.39 7.13
CA ALA A 59 17.24 5.75 7.64
C ALA A 59 17.28 5.80 9.17
N GLN A 60 16.40 5.05 9.84
CA GLN A 60 16.41 4.90 11.30
C GLN A 60 17.67 4.18 11.79
N LEU A 61 18.12 3.14 11.09
CA LEU A 61 19.35 2.43 11.41
C LEU A 61 20.56 3.38 11.30
N ALA A 62 20.67 4.17 10.24
CA ALA A 62 21.74 5.14 10.09
C ALA A 62 21.82 6.13 11.27
N SER A 63 20.67 6.62 11.74
CA SER A 63 20.60 7.51 12.91
C SER A 63 21.00 6.80 14.22
N ARG A 64 20.65 5.52 14.39
CA ARG A 64 21.08 4.71 15.54
C ARG A 64 22.57 4.44 15.54
N ILE A 65 23.14 4.13 14.37
CA ILE A 65 24.59 3.95 14.18
C ILE A 65 25.31 5.26 14.54
N GLU A 66 24.87 6.40 14.02
CA GLU A 66 25.48 7.70 14.34
C GLU A 66 25.48 8.00 15.85
N ALA A 67 24.40 7.66 16.57
CA ALA A 67 24.34 7.80 18.01
C ALA A 67 25.32 6.86 18.75
N ILE A 68 25.43 5.61 18.30
CA ILE A 68 26.38 4.64 18.86
C ILE A 68 27.83 5.10 18.64
N MET A 69 28.14 5.67 17.48
CA MET A 69 29.50 6.16 17.20
C MET A 69 29.84 7.41 18.01
N ARG A 70 28.88 8.31 18.24
CA ARG A 70 29.11 9.54 19.02
C ARG A 70 29.18 9.32 20.52
N PHE A 71 28.40 8.39 21.06
CA PHE A 71 28.23 8.21 22.50
C PHE A 71 28.75 6.86 23.03
N GLY A 72 29.09 5.92 22.15
CA GLY A 72 29.46 4.55 22.53
C GLY A 72 30.87 4.39 23.11
N ALA A 73 31.78 5.34 22.86
CA ALA A 73 33.16 5.27 23.37
C ALA A 73 33.26 5.38 24.91
N GLY A 74 32.20 5.79 25.60
CA GLY A 74 32.18 5.93 27.07
C GLY A 74 31.89 4.64 27.85
N ALA A 75 31.46 3.55 27.19
CA ALA A 75 30.91 2.36 27.86
C ALA A 75 31.82 1.11 27.84
N GLY A 76 33.04 1.21 27.30
CA GLY A 76 34.01 0.09 27.28
C GLY A 76 33.72 -1.02 26.26
N GLU A 77 32.57 -1.00 25.58
CA GLU A 77 32.26 -1.86 24.44
C GLU A 77 32.70 -1.22 23.11
N ASP A 78 33.18 -2.03 22.17
CA ASP A 78 33.55 -1.59 20.82
C ASP A 78 32.29 -1.13 20.04
N PRO A 79 32.16 0.17 19.71
CA PRO A 79 31.02 0.69 18.95
C PRO A 79 30.84 -0.02 17.60
N PHE A 80 31.93 -0.47 16.98
CA PHE A 80 31.90 -1.14 15.68
C PHE A 80 31.27 -2.53 15.76
N ALA A 81 31.55 -3.28 16.83
CA ALA A 81 30.93 -4.58 17.09
C ALA A 81 29.39 -4.45 17.21
N LYS A 82 28.92 -3.38 17.87
CA LYS A 82 27.48 -3.09 18.03
C LYS A 82 26.82 -2.70 16.72
N VAL A 83 27.49 -1.91 15.89
CA VAL A 83 27.01 -1.56 14.54
C VAL A 83 26.92 -2.80 13.66
N LYS A 84 27.92 -3.68 13.71
CA LYS A 84 27.90 -4.95 12.98
C LYS A 84 26.71 -5.82 13.40
N ALA A 85 26.47 -5.95 14.71
CA ALA A 85 25.32 -6.70 15.22
C ALA A 85 23.98 -6.14 14.70
N LEU A 86 23.79 -4.81 14.75
CA LEU A 86 22.57 -4.17 14.25
C LEU A 86 22.35 -4.35 12.75
N ILE A 87 23.43 -4.33 11.95
CA ILE A 87 23.35 -4.58 10.51
C ILE A 87 23.00 -6.04 10.25
N MET A 88 23.62 -6.98 10.97
CA MET A 88 23.33 -8.42 10.85
C MET A 88 21.87 -8.74 11.23
N ASP A 89 21.36 -8.15 12.31
CA ASP A 89 19.97 -8.32 12.74
C ASP A 89 18.98 -7.79 11.70
N LEU A 90 19.29 -6.64 11.06
CA LEU A 90 18.46 -6.11 9.99
C LEU A 90 18.47 -7.02 8.76
N ILE A 91 19.63 -7.56 8.37
CA ILE A 91 19.74 -8.50 7.25
C ILE A 91 18.92 -9.76 7.54
N ALA A 92 19.06 -10.35 8.73
CA ALA A 92 18.30 -11.54 9.12
C ALA A 92 16.78 -11.28 9.13
N THR A 93 16.37 -10.07 9.54
CA THR A 93 14.96 -9.67 9.48
C THR A 93 14.48 -9.56 8.03
N LEU A 94 15.26 -8.92 7.15
CA LEU A 94 14.92 -8.77 5.73
C LEU A 94 14.85 -10.12 5.00
N GLU A 95 15.75 -11.06 5.30
CA GLU A 95 15.72 -12.41 4.72
C GLU A 95 14.47 -13.19 5.15
N ARG A 96 14.09 -13.09 6.44
CA ARG A 96 12.88 -13.70 6.98
C ARG A 96 11.61 -13.10 6.36
N ASP A 97 11.56 -11.77 6.25
CA ASP A 97 10.42 -11.07 5.67
C ASP A 97 10.28 -11.38 4.17
N ALA A 98 11.38 -11.46 3.43
CA ALA A 98 11.36 -11.87 2.01
C ALA A 98 10.85 -13.30 1.80
N GLN A 99 11.21 -14.24 2.69
CA GLN A 99 10.67 -15.59 2.66
C GLN A 99 9.17 -15.61 2.97
N GLY A 100 8.73 -14.83 3.97
CA GLY A 100 7.32 -14.67 4.31
C GLY A 100 6.50 -14.10 3.14
N GLU A 101 6.99 -13.03 2.52
CA GLU A 101 6.33 -12.38 1.39
C GLU A 101 6.21 -13.31 0.17
N ALA A 102 7.21 -14.16 -0.10
CA ALA A 102 7.12 -15.14 -1.17
C ALA A 102 5.98 -16.16 -0.93
N THR A 103 5.83 -16.64 0.31
CA THR A 103 4.75 -17.56 0.67
C THR A 103 3.38 -16.90 0.66
N GLU A 104 3.28 -15.66 1.15
CA GLU A 104 2.05 -14.88 1.17
C GLU A 104 1.61 -14.49 -0.23
N LYS A 105 2.55 -14.10 -1.11
CA LYS A 105 2.28 -13.82 -2.52
C LYS A 105 1.74 -15.06 -3.23
N ALA A 106 2.35 -16.23 -3.03
CA ALA A 106 1.86 -17.47 -3.62
C ALA A 106 0.43 -17.80 -3.14
N TYR A 107 0.15 -17.61 -1.85
CA TYR A 107 -1.19 -17.79 -1.31
C TYR A 107 -2.20 -16.78 -1.87
N CYS A 108 -1.85 -15.49 -1.94
CA CYS A 108 -2.69 -14.45 -2.52
C CYS A 108 -3.00 -14.73 -4.00
N ASP A 109 -1.99 -15.08 -4.80
CA ASP A 109 -2.15 -15.42 -6.21
C ASP A 109 -3.08 -16.64 -6.37
N GLU A 110 -2.92 -17.68 -5.55
CA GLU A 110 -3.78 -18.87 -5.58
C GLU A 110 -5.24 -18.56 -5.19
N GLN A 111 -5.45 -17.81 -4.11
CA GLN A 111 -6.79 -17.48 -3.65
C GLN A 111 -7.52 -16.55 -4.61
N LEU A 112 -6.80 -15.60 -5.22
CA LEU A 112 -7.36 -14.72 -6.26
C LEU A 112 -7.79 -15.53 -7.48
N ALA A 113 -6.96 -16.45 -7.98
CA ALA A 113 -7.30 -17.32 -9.10
C ALA A 113 -8.56 -18.16 -8.82
N LYS A 114 -8.63 -18.81 -7.65
CA LYS A 114 -9.82 -19.58 -7.24
C LYS A 114 -11.07 -18.71 -7.12
N THR A 115 -10.92 -17.46 -6.70
CA THR A 115 -12.04 -16.52 -6.56
C THR A 115 -12.54 -16.05 -7.91
N GLU A 116 -11.63 -15.78 -8.86
CA GLU A 116 -12.00 -15.41 -10.23
C GLU A 116 -12.72 -16.55 -10.96
N GLU A 117 -12.23 -17.78 -10.83
CA GLU A 117 -12.88 -18.97 -11.39
C GLU A 117 -14.31 -19.12 -10.86
N LYS A 118 -14.47 -19.13 -9.53
CA LYS A 118 -15.80 -19.20 -8.90
C LYS A 118 -16.72 -18.05 -9.29
N LYS A 119 -16.18 -16.85 -9.44
CA LYS A 119 -16.95 -15.68 -9.91
C LYS A 119 -17.43 -15.89 -11.35
N GLY A 120 -16.61 -16.48 -12.21
CA GLY A 120 -16.98 -16.86 -13.57
C GLY A 120 -18.10 -17.91 -13.60
N GLU A 121 -17.96 -18.99 -12.82
CA GLU A 121 -18.98 -20.04 -12.70
C GLU A 121 -20.32 -19.47 -12.21
N LEU A 122 -20.30 -18.70 -11.13
CA LEU A 122 -21.50 -18.06 -10.58
C LEU A 122 -22.12 -17.07 -11.57
N GLY A 123 -21.30 -16.33 -12.32
CA GLY A 123 -21.77 -15.45 -13.39
C GLY A 123 -22.50 -16.21 -14.50
N PHE A 124 -21.95 -17.35 -14.93
CA PHE A 124 -22.59 -18.24 -15.90
C PHE A 124 -23.92 -18.80 -15.39
N ASP A 125 -23.96 -19.25 -14.14
CA ASP A 125 -25.18 -19.78 -13.53
C ASP A 125 -26.26 -18.70 -13.40
N ILE A 126 -25.89 -17.46 -13.04
CA ILE A 126 -26.81 -16.33 -13.04
C ILE A 126 -27.39 -16.13 -14.44
N SER A 127 -26.55 -16.05 -15.48
CA SER A 127 -27.03 -15.87 -16.86
C SER A 127 -27.98 -17.00 -17.29
N LYS A 128 -27.66 -18.25 -16.94
CA LYS A 128 -28.48 -19.42 -17.24
C LYS A 128 -29.83 -19.38 -16.52
N LEU A 129 -29.84 -19.00 -15.24
CA LEU A 129 -31.08 -18.88 -14.46
C LEU A 129 -31.94 -17.72 -14.96
N THR A 130 -31.35 -16.58 -15.31
CA THR A 130 -32.06 -15.45 -15.93
C THR A 130 -32.72 -15.87 -17.23
N ALA A 131 -32.01 -16.54 -18.14
CA ALA A 131 -32.59 -17.02 -19.40
C ALA A 131 -33.76 -18.00 -19.17
N LYS A 132 -33.67 -18.87 -18.16
CA LYS A 132 -34.78 -19.77 -17.77
C LYS A 132 -35.97 -19.01 -17.20
N ILE A 133 -35.72 -17.97 -16.40
CA ILE A 133 -36.78 -17.09 -15.88
C ILE A 133 -37.50 -16.40 -17.03
N ASP A 134 -36.77 -15.81 -17.98
CA ASP A 134 -37.36 -15.15 -19.14
C ASP A 134 -38.22 -16.12 -19.97
N GLN A 135 -37.72 -17.35 -20.20
CA GLN A 135 -38.50 -18.38 -20.88
C GLN A 135 -39.77 -18.78 -20.11
N ALA A 136 -39.69 -18.89 -18.78
CA ALA A 136 -40.83 -19.22 -17.94
C ALA A 136 -41.86 -18.08 -17.91
N VAL A 137 -41.41 -16.82 -17.89
CA VAL A 137 -42.27 -15.64 -17.99
C VAL A 137 -43.01 -15.63 -19.32
N ALA A 138 -42.31 -15.85 -20.45
CA ALA A 138 -42.92 -15.91 -21.78
C ALA A 138 -43.99 -17.02 -21.87
N LYS A 139 -43.70 -18.21 -21.35
CA LYS A 139 -44.68 -19.32 -21.29
C LYS A 139 -45.88 -18.99 -20.42
N SER A 140 -45.65 -18.33 -19.28
CA SER A 140 -46.73 -17.90 -18.37
C SER A 140 -47.66 -16.90 -19.05
N THR A 141 -47.10 -15.93 -19.79
CA THR A 141 -47.90 -14.97 -20.55
C THR A 141 -48.69 -15.63 -21.67
N ASP A 142 -48.09 -16.58 -22.39
CA ASP A 142 -48.75 -17.32 -23.47
C ASP A 142 -49.90 -18.19 -22.95
N LEU A 143 -49.66 -18.97 -21.89
CA LEU A 143 -50.70 -19.78 -21.25
C LEU A 143 -51.85 -18.91 -20.72
N LYS A 144 -51.55 -17.73 -20.19
CA LYS A 144 -52.60 -16.80 -19.74
C LYS A 144 -53.46 -16.29 -20.90
N ALA A 145 -52.86 -16.03 -22.06
CA ALA A 145 -53.60 -15.66 -23.26
C ALA A 145 -54.48 -16.82 -23.78
N GLN A 146 -53.92 -18.03 -23.84
CA GLN A 146 -54.67 -19.24 -24.24
C GLN A 146 -55.86 -19.50 -23.30
N VAL A 147 -55.69 -19.32 -21.99
CA VAL A 147 -56.80 -19.46 -21.02
C VAL A 147 -57.92 -18.46 -21.32
N GLN A 148 -57.59 -17.22 -21.63
CA GLN A 148 -58.60 -16.20 -21.97
C GLN A 148 -59.33 -16.52 -23.28
N GLU A 149 -58.61 -17.01 -24.29
CA GLU A 149 -59.18 -17.42 -25.57
C GLU A 149 -60.12 -18.62 -25.41
N LEU A 150 -59.67 -19.69 -24.75
CA LEU A 150 -60.48 -20.88 -24.50
C LEU A 150 -61.73 -20.57 -23.66
N GLN A 151 -61.63 -19.65 -22.69
CA GLN A 151 -62.79 -19.19 -21.92
C GLN A 151 -63.83 -18.47 -22.82
N SER A 152 -63.36 -17.66 -23.78
CA SER A 152 -64.22 -16.99 -24.76
C SER A 152 -64.89 -18.00 -25.70
N GLU A 153 -64.15 -18.99 -26.19
CA GLU A 153 -64.68 -20.06 -27.04
C GLU A 153 -65.72 -20.92 -26.31
N LEU A 154 -65.45 -21.31 -25.05
CA LEU A 154 -66.41 -22.04 -24.23
C LEU A 154 -67.70 -21.26 -24.03
N ALA A 155 -67.62 -19.96 -23.79
CA ALA A 155 -68.80 -19.11 -23.63
C ALA A 155 -69.64 -19.02 -24.93
N LYS A 156 -68.97 -18.93 -26.08
CA LYS A 156 -69.65 -18.97 -27.40
C LYS A 156 -70.32 -20.30 -27.64
N LEU A 157 -69.61 -21.41 -27.42
CA LEU A 157 -70.14 -22.76 -27.61
C LEU A 157 -71.35 -23.02 -26.69
N ALA A 158 -71.27 -22.60 -25.42
CA ALA A 158 -72.38 -22.73 -24.49
C ALA A 158 -73.62 -21.93 -24.94
N LYS A 159 -73.42 -20.76 -25.54
CA LYS A 159 -74.52 -19.96 -26.11
C LYS A 159 -75.13 -20.63 -27.33
N GLU A 160 -74.31 -21.09 -28.28
CA GLU A 160 -74.78 -21.82 -29.47
C GLU A 160 -75.56 -23.08 -29.08
N GLN A 161 -75.10 -23.79 -28.06
CA GLN A 161 -75.78 -24.99 -27.56
C GLN A 161 -77.12 -24.66 -26.90
N ALA A 162 -77.20 -23.58 -26.11
CA ALA A 162 -78.46 -23.12 -25.54
C ALA A 162 -79.46 -22.68 -26.63
N ASP A 163 -78.99 -22.00 -27.68
CA ASP A 163 -79.82 -21.60 -28.82
C ASP A 163 -80.35 -22.83 -29.58
N MET A 164 -79.53 -23.86 -29.76
CA MET A 164 -79.92 -25.14 -30.38
C MET A 164 -80.93 -25.93 -29.54
N ASP A 165 -80.79 -25.92 -28.21
CA ASP A 165 -81.70 -26.61 -27.31
C ASP A 165 -83.08 -25.92 -27.23
N GLN A 166 -83.15 -24.60 -27.45
CA GLN A 166 -84.44 -23.88 -27.57
C GLN A 166 -85.21 -24.20 -28.87
N LEU A 167 -84.50 -24.66 -29.91
CA LEU A 167 -85.09 -25.01 -31.20
C LEU A 167 -85.59 -26.47 -31.28
N ARG A 168 -85.28 -27.29 -30.26
CA ARG A 168 -85.71 -28.69 -30.13
C ARG A 168 -87.01 -28.83 -29.35
#